data_AF-A0A7J8NBQ1-F1
#
_entry.id   AF-A0A7J8NBQ1-F1
#
_cell.length_a   1.000
_cell.length_b   1.000
_cell.length_c   1.000
_cell.angle_alpha   90.00
_cell.angle_beta   90.00
_cell.angle_gamma   90.00
#
_symmetry.space_group_name_H-M   'P 1'
#
loop_
_entity.id
_entity.type
_entity.pdbx_description
1 polymer ?
#
loop_
_entity_poly.entity_id
_entity_poly.type
_entity_poly.pdbx_seq_one_letter_code
_entity_poly.pdbx_strand_id
1 'polypeptide(L)'
;MCMACGFTSTTYDPCLDISLDLEPNQGVSGKSSLAKSNNSCNVVADCMGSSQNCGISTLKGCLERFTRAEKLGSDQKFFCQKCQVRQESLKQMSIRKLPLVSCFHIKRFEHSSIRRMSRKVDRYLQFPFSLDMAPYLSSSILRSRFGNRIFPFDGDEQDACNEVSSEFELFAVVTHTGKLDAGHYVTYLRLSNHWYKCDDAWITRVNESIVLAAQGYMMFYVQKMLYYKASEKQAAS
;
A
#
# COMPACT_ATOMS: atom_id res chain seq x y z
N MET A 1 11.11 -13.56 11.04
CA MET A 1 10.71 -14.69 11.91
C MET A 1 11.18 -15.99 11.29
N CYS A 2 12.00 -16.75 12.00
CA CYS A 2 12.42 -18.09 11.60
C CYS A 2 11.23 -19.05 11.63
N MET A 3 11.00 -19.78 10.53
CA MET A 3 9.86 -20.72 10.43
C MET A 3 10.05 -22.00 11.25
N ALA A 4 11.30 -22.35 11.60
CA ALA A 4 11.60 -23.56 12.37
C ALA A 4 11.43 -23.38 13.89
N CYS A 5 11.83 -22.24 14.44
CA CYS A 5 11.85 -22.02 15.90
C CYS A 5 11.10 -20.78 16.39
N GLY A 6 10.53 -19.98 15.48
CA GLY A 6 9.80 -18.75 15.82
C GLY A 6 10.65 -17.55 16.22
N PHE A 7 11.98 -17.69 16.33
CA PHE A 7 12.88 -16.58 16.66
C PHE A 7 12.66 -15.40 15.70
N THR A 8 12.50 -14.21 16.25
CA THR A 8 12.21 -13.00 15.49
C THR A 8 13.28 -11.96 15.75
N SER A 9 13.84 -11.41 14.68
CA SER A 9 14.68 -10.23 14.69
C SER A 9 13.84 -9.06 14.19
N THR A 10 13.96 -7.91 14.86
CA THR A 10 13.24 -6.68 14.51
C THR A 10 14.25 -5.60 14.16
N THR A 11 14.01 -4.89 13.07
CA THR A 11 14.83 -3.75 12.63
C THR A 11 13.92 -2.54 12.46
N TYR A 12 14.39 -1.36 12.85
CA TYR A 12 13.65 -0.10 12.75
C TYR A 12 14.29 0.80 11.70
N ASP A 13 13.53 1.10 10.65
CA ASP A 13 13.98 1.92 9.53
C ASP A 13 13.16 3.22 9.47
N PRO A 14 13.79 4.40 9.62
CA PRO A 14 13.12 5.67 9.38
C PRO A 14 12.78 5.82 7.89
N CYS A 15 11.60 6.33 7.59
CA CYS A 15 11.21 6.68 6.21
C CYS A 15 10.41 7.99 6.19
N LEU A 16 10.48 8.71 5.06
CA LEU A 16 9.72 9.95 4.82
C LEU A 16 8.46 9.68 4.00
N ASP A 17 8.48 8.65 3.16
CA ASP A 17 7.38 8.21 2.32
C ASP A 17 7.31 6.67 2.28
N ILE A 18 6.15 6.16 1.90
CA ILE A 18 5.93 4.73 1.68
C ILE A 18 5.67 4.51 0.19
N SER A 19 6.63 3.83 -0.46
CA SER A 19 6.54 3.47 -1.87
C SER A 19 5.79 2.13 -2.04
N LEU A 20 4.61 2.18 -2.66
CA LEU A 20 3.66 1.08 -2.78
C LEU A 20 3.64 0.47 -4.19
N ASP A 21 3.67 -0.85 -4.24
CA ASP A 21 3.53 -1.62 -5.47
C ASP A 21 2.07 -1.75 -5.88
N LEU A 22 1.78 -1.54 -7.17
CA LEU A 22 0.47 -1.87 -7.73
C LEU A 22 0.37 -3.38 -7.97
N GLU A 23 -0.81 -3.96 -7.76
CA GLU A 23 -0.97 -5.42 -7.91
C GLU A 23 -0.70 -5.86 -9.36
N PRO A 24 0.15 -6.84 -9.64
CA PRO A 24 0.35 -7.27 -11.02
C PRO A 24 -0.98 -7.77 -11.62
N ASN A 25 -1.29 -7.40 -12.86
CA ASN A 25 -2.37 -8.06 -13.60
C ASN A 25 -2.03 -9.56 -13.65
N GLN A 26 -2.94 -10.44 -13.22
CA GLN A 26 -2.86 -11.86 -13.58
C GLN A 26 -3.16 -11.98 -15.08
N GLY A 27 -2.17 -11.64 -15.90
CA GLY A 27 -2.17 -11.97 -17.32
C GLY A 27 -1.82 -13.44 -17.46
N VAL A 28 -2.72 -14.20 -18.06
CA VAL A 28 -2.53 -15.60 -18.47
C VAL A 28 -1.16 -15.77 -19.13
N SER A 29 -0.25 -16.45 -18.45
CA SER A 29 0.95 -17.05 -19.03
C SER A 29 1.13 -18.44 -18.45
N GLY A 30 0.14 -19.29 -18.73
CA GLY A 30 0.29 -20.73 -18.71
C GLY A 30 0.38 -21.22 -20.15
N LYS A 31 1.60 -21.40 -20.66
CA LYS A 31 1.82 -22.29 -21.80
C LYS A 31 1.62 -23.72 -21.27
N SER A 32 0.45 -24.30 -21.51
CA SER A 32 0.26 -25.75 -21.41
C SER A 32 0.16 -26.33 -22.80
N SER A 33 1.12 -27.17 -23.12
CA SER A 33 1.20 -28.08 -24.27
C SER A 33 -0.15 -28.70 -24.63
N LEU A 34 -0.57 -28.50 -25.88
CA LEU A 34 -1.62 -29.29 -26.51
C LEU A 34 -1.15 -30.76 -26.62
N ALA A 35 -1.74 -31.65 -25.84
CA ALA A 35 -1.89 -33.05 -26.19
C ALA A 35 -3.39 -33.31 -26.35
N LYS A 36 -3.79 -33.62 -27.60
CA LYS A 36 -5.16 -33.97 -27.96
C LYS A 36 -5.46 -35.40 -27.54
N SER A 37 -6.53 -35.63 -26.80
CA SER A 37 -7.28 -36.90 -26.85
C SER A 37 -8.76 -36.65 -26.59
N ASN A 38 -9.59 -37.12 -27.50
CA ASN A 38 -11.05 -37.11 -27.42
C ASN A 38 -11.55 -38.00 -26.26
N ASN A 39 -12.59 -37.56 -25.55
CA ASN A 39 -13.82 -38.34 -25.38
C ASN A 39 -14.93 -37.57 -24.65
N SER A 40 -16.15 -37.86 -25.07
CA SER A 40 -17.45 -37.43 -24.55
C SER A 40 -17.82 -38.18 -23.28
N CYS A 41 -18.38 -37.47 -22.27
CA CYS A 41 -19.66 -37.82 -21.62
C CYS A 41 -20.04 -36.82 -20.50
N ASN A 42 -21.36 -36.61 -20.37
CA ASN A 42 -22.03 -35.76 -19.38
C ASN A 42 -22.01 -36.38 -17.98
N VAL A 43 -21.62 -35.62 -16.94
CA VAL A 43 -22.13 -35.76 -15.56
C VAL A 43 -22.19 -34.37 -14.91
N VAL A 44 -23.36 -34.05 -14.36
CA VAL A 44 -23.71 -32.87 -13.57
C VAL A 44 -22.96 -32.84 -12.22
N ALA A 45 -22.28 -31.73 -11.91
CA ALA A 45 -22.00 -31.26 -10.55
C ALA A 45 -21.45 -29.82 -10.56
N ASP A 46 -22.21 -28.92 -9.92
CA ASP A 46 -21.83 -27.65 -9.28
C ASP A 46 -20.65 -26.84 -9.85
N CYS A 47 -20.98 -25.94 -10.77
CA CYS A 47 -20.12 -24.81 -11.15
C CYS A 47 -20.39 -23.59 -10.24
N MET A 48 -19.85 -23.62 -9.02
CA MET A 48 -19.53 -22.38 -8.29
C MET A 48 -18.32 -21.73 -8.99
N GLY A 49 -18.62 -21.03 -10.08
CA GLY A 49 -17.65 -20.33 -10.90
C GLY A 49 -16.87 -19.31 -10.09
N SER A 50 -15.56 -19.55 -9.96
CA SER A 50 -14.57 -18.55 -9.59
C SER A 50 -14.75 -17.34 -10.50
N SER A 51 -15.40 -16.29 -9.98
CA SER A 51 -15.43 -14.99 -10.62
C SER A 51 -13.99 -14.54 -10.77
N GLN A 52 -13.51 -14.49 -12.01
CA GLN A 52 -12.29 -13.76 -12.36
C GLN A 52 -12.55 -12.27 -12.11
N ASN A 53 -12.50 -11.86 -10.86
CA ASN A 53 -12.47 -10.46 -10.49
C ASN A 53 -11.07 -9.96 -10.87
N CYS A 54 -10.93 -9.35 -12.03
CA CYS A 54 -9.89 -8.36 -12.26
C CYS A 54 -10.20 -7.17 -11.32
N GLY A 55 -9.90 -7.34 -10.04
CA GLY A 55 -10.25 -6.40 -8.98
C GLY A 55 -9.66 -5.03 -9.27
N ILE A 56 -10.45 -3.98 -9.03
CA ILE A 56 -9.96 -2.61 -9.04
C ILE A 56 -8.86 -2.52 -7.97
N SER A 57 -7.66 -2.06 -8.36
CA SER A 57 -6.59 -1.84 -7.38
C SER A 57 -6.98 -0.69 -6.46
N THR A 58 -6.80 -0.88 -5.16
CA THR A 58 -7.11 0.13 -4.14
C THR A 58 -5.87 0.48 -3.31
N LEU A 59 -5.78 1.71 -2.81
CA LEU A 59 -4.70 2.15 -1.92
C LEU A 59 -4.63 1.27 -0.66
N LYS A 60 -5.79 0.89 -0.10
CA LYS A 60 -5.89 -0.02 1.04
C LYS A 60 -5.28 -1.39 0.71
N GLY A 61 -5.62 -1.96 -0.44
CA GLY A 61 -5.02 -3.23 -0.90
C GLY A 61 -3.50 -3.13 -1.11
N CYS A 62 -3.00 -1.99 -1.59
CA CYS A 62 -1.56 -1.76 -1.69
C CYS A 62 -0.88 -1.72 -0.30
N LEU A 63 -1.49 -1.07 0.69
CA LEU A 63 -0.99 -1.03 2.08
C LEU A 63 -1.06 -2.39 2.78
N GLU A 64 -2.15 -3.14 2.56
CA GLU A 64 -2.28 -4.53 3.02
C GLU A 64 -1.16 -5.40 2.45
N ARG A 65 -0.88 -5.28 1.15
CA ARG A 65 0.22 -6.00 0.50
C ARG A 65 1.58 -5.58 1.06
N PHE A 66 1.81 -4.29 1.26
CA PHE A 66 3.06 -3.76 1.83
C PHE A 66 3.33 -4.32 3.22
N THR A 67 2.29 -4.45 4.05
CA THR A 67 2.38 -4.96 5.42
C THR A 67 2.19 -6.47 5.56
N ARG A 68 1.97 -7.19 4.45
CA ARG A 68 1.75 -8.64 4.46
C ARG A 68 3.06 -9.36 4.77
N ALA A 69 2.98 -10.43 5.58
CA ALA A 69 4.12 -11.31 5.78
C ALA A 69 4.46 -12.05 4.48
N GLU A 70 5.73 -12.04 4.11
CA GLU A 70 6.27 -12.71 2.93
C GLU A 70 7.33 -13.73 3.32
N LYS A 71 7.32 -14.88 2.64
CA LYS A 71 8.38 -15.89 2.78
C LYS A 71 9.58 -15.45 1.95
N LEU A 72 10.75 -15.38 2.56
CA LEU A 72 11.99 -15.13 1.82
C LEU A 72 12.26 -16.29 0.85
N GLY A 73 12.81 -15.97 -0.33
CA GLY A 73 13.16 -16.97 -1.36
C GLY A 73 14.11 -18.05 -0.83
N SER A 74 14.12 -19.21 -1.50
CA SER A 74 14.98 -20.34 -1.10
C SER A 74 16.49 -20.01 -1.16
N ASP A 75 16.85 -19.03 -1.98
CA ASP A 75 18.17 -18.41 -2.14
C ASP A 75 18.46 -17.33 -1.09
N GLN A 76 17.44 -16.82 -0.39
CA GLN A 76 17.50 -15.70 0.57
C GLN A 76 17.26 -16.15 2.01
N LYS A 77 17.70 -17.36 2.38
CA LYS A 77 17.55 -17.88 3.74
C LYS A 77 18.27 -16.99 4.76
N PHE A 78 17.54 -16.60 5.80
CA PHE A 78 18.03 -15.79 6.90
C PHE A 78 18.78 -16.66 7.92
N PHE A 79 19.91 -16.17 8.44
CA PHE A 79 20.66 -16.86 9.47
C PHE A 79 19.95 -16.72 10.82
N CYS A 80 19.41 -17.83 11.34
CA CYS A 80 18.73 -17.81 12.63
C CYS A 80 19.74 -17.92 13.78
N GLN A 81 19.84 -16.89 14.62
CA GLN A 81 20.74 -16.88 15.79
C GLN A 81 20.37 -17.96 16.84
N LYS A 82 19.12 -18.41 16.91
CA LYS A 82 18.73 -19.49 17.82
C LYS A 82 19.08 -20.87 17.28
N CYS A 83 18.91 -21.10 15.98
CA CYS A 83 19.21 -22.39 15.35
C CYS A 83 20.67 -22.50 14.90
N GLN A 84 21.40 -21.39 14.85
CA GLN A 84 22.77 -21.29 14.34
C GLN A 84 22.92 -21.81 12.89
N VAL A 85 21.86 -21.68 12.08
CA VAL A 85 21.82 -22.12 10.68
C VAL A 85 20.89 -21.23 9.86
N ARG A 86 21.12 -21.18 8.55
CA ARG A 86 20.24 -20.50 7.59
C ARG A 86 18.92 -21.24 7.47
N GLN A 87 17.83 -20.56 7.79
CA GLN A 87 16.48 -21.12 7.82
C GLN A 87 15.55 -20.36 6.89
N GLU A 88 14.51 -21.06 6.43
CA GLU A 88 13.35 -20.39 5.83
C GLU A 88 12.72 -19.45 6.86
N SER A 89 12.41 -18.23 6.41
CA SER A 89 11.98 -17.17 7.30
C SER A 89 10.92 -16.31 6.66
N LEU A 90 10.02 -15.78 7.49
CA LEU A 90 9.07 -14.75 7.12
C LEU A 90 9.66 -13.36 7.40
N LYS A 91 9.49 -12.45 6.45
CA LYS A 91 9.71 -11.01 6.62
C LYS A 91 8.35 -10.31 6.61
N GLN A 92 8.19 -9.29 7.43
CA GLN A 92 6.97 -8.49 7.44
C GLN A 92 7.32 -7.05 7.77
N MET A 93 6.82 -6.11 6.97
CA MET A 93 6.90 -4.68 7.27
C MET A 93 5.66 -4.24 8.05
N SER A 94 5.81 -3.26 8.93
CA SER A 94 4.71 -2.63 9.65
C SER A 94 5.09 -1.21 10.05
N ILE A 95 4.10 -0.37 10.34
CA ILE A 95 4.33 1.01 10.71
C ILE A 95 4.42 1.10 12.24
N ARG A 96 5.58 1.48 12.78
CA ARG A 96 5.78 1.65 14.23
C ARG A 96 5.28 3.00 14.73
N LYS A 97 5.58 4.07 13.98
CA LYS A 97 5.24 5.46 14.32
C LYS A 97 4.66 6.15 13.08
N LEU A 98 3.53 6.82 13.25
CA LEU A 98 2.88 7.57 12.18
C LEU A 98 3.38 9.02 12.15
N PRO A 99 3.69 9.57 10.95
CA PRO A 99 3.96 11.00 10.81
C PRO A 99 2.67 11.83 10.85
N LEU A 100 2.78 13.14 11.04
CA LEU A 100 1.66 14.08 10.95
C LEU A 100 1.09 14.14 9.52
N VAL A 101 1.96 13.95 8.53
CA VAL A 101 1.62 13.86 7.10
C VAL A 101 2.23 12.57 6.55
N SER A 102 1.39 11.69 6.03
CA SER A 102 1.79 10.47 5.34
C SER A 102 1.85 10.72 3.84
N CYS A 103 3.00 10.39 3.23
CA CYS A 103 3.21 10.44 1.79
C CYS A 103 3.23 9.01 1.22
N PHE A 104 2.32 8.72 0.29
CA PHE A 104 2.30 7.46 -0.44
C PHE A 104 2.73 7.68 -1.88
N HIS A 105 3.81 7.03 -2.28
CA HIS A 105 4.30 7.02 -3.65
C HIS A 105 3.87 5.72 -4.32
N ILE A 106 3.19 5.81 -5.46
CA ILE A 106 2.76 4.63 -6.22
C ILE A 106 3.82 4.30 -7.26
N LYS A 107 4.42 3.12 -7.14
CA LYS A 107 5.45 2.62 -8.07
C LYS A 107 4.83 2.27 -9.41
N ARG A 108 4.64 3.30 -10.25
CA ARG A 108 4.02 3.19 -11.58
C ARG A 108 5.01 2.83 -12.69
N PHE A 109 6.21 2.38 -12.37
CA PHE A 109 7.23 2.08 -13.37
C PHE A 109 7.78 0.68 -13.17
N GLU A 110 7.72 -0.10 -14.23
CA GLU A 110 8.23 -1.47 -14.24
C GLU A 110 9.36 -1.57 -15.27
N HIS A 111 10.44 -2.25 -14.88
CA HIS A 111 11.55 -2.57 -15.76
C HIS A 111 11.59 -4.08 -16.02
N SER A 112 11.57 -4.46 -17.29
CA SER A 112 11.78 -5.85 -17.71
C SER A 112 13.17 -5.97 -18.32
N SER A 113 14.10 -6.59 -17.59
CA SER A 113 15.44 -6.90 -18.08
C SER A 113 15.39 -7.85 -19.28
N ILE A 114 14.52 -8.85 -19.24
CA ILE A 114 14.32 -9.84 -20.32
C ILE A 114 13.91 -9.15 -21.61
N ARG A 115 12.95 -8.22 -21.53
CA ARG A 115 12.44 -7.50 -22.70
C ARG A 115 13.19 -6.21 -23.00
N ARG A 116 14.20 -5.87 -22.20
CA ARG A 116 14.97 -4.61 -22.21
C ARG A 116 14.09 -3.37 -22.37
N MET A 117 12.93 -3.38 -21.71
CA MET A 117 11.94 -2.31 -21.80
C MET A 117 11.51 -1.87 -20.42
N SER A 118 11.34 -0.55 -20.28
CA SER A 118 10.66 0.06 -19.15
C SER A 118 9.29 0.52 -19.62
N ARG A 119 8.26 0.35 -18.78
CA ARG A 119 6.92 0.88 -19.07
C ARG A 119 6.32 1.55 -17.86
N LYS A 120 5.42 2.49 -18.12
CA LYS A 120 4.53 3.05 -17.12
C LYS A 120 3.32 2.14 -16.92
N VAL A 121 2.91 1.96 -15.67
CA VAL A 121 1.71 1.23 -15.25
C VAL A 121 0.58 2.25 -15.11
N ASP A 122 -0.15 2.43 -16.20
CA ASP A 122 -1.24 3.41 -16.30
C ASP A 122 -2.60 2.92 -15.81
N ARG A 123 -2.61 1.83 -15.04
CA ARG A 123 -3.85 1.34 -14.44
C ARG A 123 -4.32 2.27 -13.33
N TYR A 124 -5.62 2.51 -13.30
CA TYR A 124 -6.30 3.25 -12.26
C TYR A 124 -6.09 2.61 -10.87
N LEU A 125 -5.90 3.46 -9.87
CA LEU A 125 -5.80 3.09 -8.46
C LEU A 125 -6.88 3.87 -7.71
N GLN A 126 -7.81 3.18 -7.09
CA GLN A 126 -8.81 3.81 -6.24
C GLN A 126 -8.20 4.19 -4.90
N PHE A 127 -8.39 5.43 -4.46
CA PHE A 127 -7.98 5.90 -3.15
C PHE A 127 -9.13 6.65 -2.46
N PRO A 128 -9.26 6.54 -1.13
CA PRO A 128 -10.32 7.23 -0.39
C PRO A 128 -9.87 8.63 0.06
N PHE A 129 -10.83 9.53 0.34
CA PHE A 129 -10.49 10.79 1.02
C PHE A 129 -10.09 10.56 2.49
N SER A 130 -10.75 9.63 3.18
CA SER A 130 -10.44 9.27 4.56
C SER A 130 -9.76 7.91 4.62
N LEU A 131 -8.62 7.84 5.31
CA LEU A 131 -7.78 6.64 5.40
C LEU A 131 -7.50 6.32 6.87
N ASP A 132 -7.88 5.11 7.29
CA ASP A 132 -7.48 4.56 8.58
C ASP A 132 -6.18 3.75 8.42
N MET A 133 -5.15 4.15 9.16
CA MET A 133 -3.83 3.52 9.19
C MET A 133 -3.67 2.47 10.28
N ALA A 134 -4.63 2.36 11.21
CA ALA A 134 -4.55 1.46 12.36
C ALA A 134 -4.27 -0.01 11.97
N PRO A 135 -4.85 -0.58 10.89
CA PRO A 135 -4.58 -1.97 10.49
C PRO A 135 -3.11 -2.25 10.12
N TYR A 136 -2.36 -1.22 9.73
CA TYR A 136 -1.00 -1.33 9.24
C TYR A 136 0.06 -1.10 10.33
N LEU A 137 -0.37 -0.79 11.55
CA LEU A 137 0.51 -0.54 12.70
C LEU A 137 1.09 -1.83 13.26
N SER A 138 2.33 -1.76 13.75
CA SER A 138 3.00 -2.90 14.41
C SER A 138 2.18 -3.42 15.59
N SER A 139 1.60 -2.54 16.40
CA SER A 139 0.76 -2.90 17.55
C SER A 139 -0.48 -3.69 17.14
N SER A 140 -1.19 -3.23 16.11
CA SER A 140 -2.37 -3.91 15.57
C SER A 140 -2.03 -5.28 14.98
N ILE A 141 -0.96 -5.36 14.19
CA ILE A 141 -0.52 -6.62 13.57
C ILE A 141 -0.13 -7.65 14.63
N LEU A 142 0.59 -7.23 15.68
CA LEU A 142 0.98 -8.11 16.78
C LEU A 142 -0.24 -8.54 17.60
N ARG A 143 -1.16 -7.63 17.91
CA ARG A 143 -2.40 -7.93 18.64
C ARG A 143 -3.25 -8.95 17.90
N SER A 144 -3.42 -8.79 16.58
CA SER A 144 -4.18 -9.73 15.74
C SER A 144 -3.55 -11.13 15.72
N ARG A 145 -2.22 -11.23 15.83
CA ARG A 145 -1.51 -12.53 15.79
C ARG A 145 -1.47 -13.23 17.15
N PHE A 146 -1.20 -12.49 18.22
CA PHE A 146 -0.89 -13.06 19.54
C PHE A 146 -1.97 -12.78 20.60
N GLY A 147 -3.04 -12.08 20.23
CA GLY A 147 -4.05 -11.62 21.16
C GLY A 147 -3.46 -10.65 22.19
N ASN A 148 -4.04 -10.63 23.39
CA ASN A 148 -3.57 -9.78 24.49
C ASN A 148 -2.29 -10.30 25.18
N ARG A 149 -1.62 -11.34 24.65
CA ARG A 149 -0.43 -11.96 25.26
C ARG A 149 0.88 -11.23 24.89
N ILE A 150 0.84 -9.90 24.84
CA ILE A 150 2.02 -9.11 24.48
C ILE A 150 2.97 -9.09 25.69
N PHE A 151 4.13 -9.73 25.54
CA PHE A 151 5.26 -9.51 26.44
C PHE A 151 5.74 -8.06 26.26
N PRO A 152 5.98 -7.29 27.34
CA PRO A 152 6.56 -5.96 27.22
C PRO A 152 7.90 -6.12 26.50
N PHE A 153 7.99 -5.54 25.30
CA PHE A 153 9.25 -5.47 24.56
C PHE A 153 10.10 -4.44 25.31
N ASP A 154 11.34 -4.80 25.63
CA ASP A 154 12.29 -3.94 26.37
C ASP A 154 12.26 -2.50 25.83
N GLY A 155 11.95 -1.55 26.71
CA GLY A 155 12.04 -0.12 26.41
C GLY A 155 10.72 0.60 26.10
N ASP A 156 9.57 0.12 26.57
CA ASP A 156 8.36 0.94 26.69
C ASP A 156 8.57 1.95 27.83
N GLU A 157 9.49 2.90 27.61
CA GLU A 157 9.39 4.18 28.29
C GLU A 157 8.01 4.73 27.96
N GLN A 158 7.40 5.20 29.03
CA GLN A 158 6.04 5.68 29.12
C GLN A 158 5.86 6.96 28.29
N ASP A 159 5.89 6.84 26.96
CA ASP A 159 5.28 7.80 26.05
C ASP A 159 3.77 7.56 26.10
N ALA A 160 3.23 7.95 27.25
CA ALA A 160 1.83 8.13 27.51
C ALA A 160 1.16 8.75 26.27
N CYS A 161 0.23 7.99 25.69
CA CYS A 161 -1.04 8.49 25.15
C CYS A 161 -1.06 9.95 24.66
N ASN A 162 -0.19 10.30 23.71
CA ASN A 162 -0.71 11.02 22.57
C ASN A 162 -1.31 9.91 21.71
N GLU A 163 -2.62 9.66 21.84
CA GLU A 163 -3.36 8.89 20.84
C GLU A 163 -3.22 9.63 19.51
N VAL A 164 -2.10 9.42 18.84
CA VAL A 164 -1.86 9.95 17.51
C VAL A 164 -2.90 9.26 16.64
N SER A 165 -3.94 10.02 16.28
CA SER A 165 -5.05 9.52 15.49
C SER A 165 -4.50 8.78 14.28
N SER A 166 -4.97 7.55 14.10
CA SER A 166 -4.65 6.75 12.91
C SER A 166 -5.54 7.12 11.73
N GLU A 167 -6.47 8.07 11.91
CA GLU A 167 -7.32 8.59 10.85
C GLU A 167 -6.62 9.74 10.14
N PHE A 168 -6.54 9.63 8.82
CA PHE A 168 -5.96 10.64 7.95
C PHE A 168 -6.95 11.11 6.89
N GLU A 169 -6.81 12.36 6.48
CA GLU A 169 -7.57 12.98 5.40
C GLU A 169 -6.63 13.33 4.24
N LEU A 170 -7.05 12.97 3.03
CA LEU A 170 -6.39 13.34 1.80
C LEU A 170 -6.51 14.85 1.59
N PHE A 171 -5.38 15.51 1.37
CA PHE A 171 -5.36 16.93 1.06
C PHE A 171 -4.58 17.24 -0.23
N ALA A 172 -3.74 16.34 -0.74
CA ALA A 172 -3.12 16.52 -2.04
C ALA A 172 -2.93 15.21 -2.81
N VAL A 173 -3.11 15.28 -4.13
CA VAL A 173 -2.83 14.21 -5.09
C VAL A 173 -1.99 14.78 -6.22
N VAL A 174 -0.82 14.21 -6.45
CA VAL A 174 0.00 14.52 -7.63
C VAL A 174 -0.25 13.44 -8.66
N THR A 175 -0.56 13.84 -9.89
CA THR A 175 -0.68 12.93 -11.04
C THR A 175 0.47 13.15 -12.00
N HIS A 176 0.73 12.13 -12.81
CA HIS A 176 1.73 12.19 -13.87
C HIS A 176 1.10 11.66 -15.16
N THR A 177 1.13 12.44 -16.23
CA THR A 177 0.73 12.01 -17.58
C THR A 177 1.97 11.95 -18.47
N GLY A 178 2.03 11.00 -19.40
CA GLY A 178 3.22 10.77 -20.24
C GLY A 178 3.99 9.50 -19.90
N LYS A 179 5.22 9.42 -20.40
CA LYS A 179 6.12 8.26 -20.39
C LYS A 179 7.17 8.38 -19.27
N LEU A 180 8.07 7.41 -19.17
CA LEU A 180 9.15 7.40 -18.18
C LEU A 180 10.14 8.57 -18.32
N ASP A 181 10.40 8.97 -19.56
CA ASP A 181 11.43 9.92 -19.97
C ASP A 181 10.89 11.34 -20.16
N ALA A 182 9.57 11.48 -20.31
CA ALA A 182 8.90 12.77 -20.48
C ALA A 182 7.45 12.68 -20.04
N GLY A 183 6.97 13.73 -19.38
CA GLY A 183 5.58 13.81 -18.97
C GLY A 183 5.22 15.16 -18.36
N HIS A 184 4.02 15.23 -17.81
CA HIS A 184 3.45 16.41 -17.20
C HIS A 184 2.87 16.08 -15.83
N TYR A 185 3.12 16.98 -14.87
CA TYR A 185 2.66 16.82 -13.50
C TYR A 185 1.55 17.81 -13.19
N VAL A 186 0.46 17.32 -12.62
CA VAL A 186 -0.65 18.14 -12.15
C VAL A 186 -0.91 17.81 -10.69
N THR A 187 -1.22 18.83 -9.89
CA THR A 187 -1.55 18.65 -8.47
C THR A 187 -3.01 18.97 -8.22
N TYR A 188 -3.70 18.09 -7.52
CA TYR A 188 -5.00 18.36 -6.91
C TYR A 188 -4.77 18.69 -5.45
N LEU A 189 -5.23 19.85 -4.99
CA LEU A 189 -5.05 20.33 -3.62
C LEU A 189 -6.40 20.64 -2.98
N ARG A 190 -6.58 20.23 -1.72
CA ARG A 190 -7.74 20.56 -0.90
C ARG A 190 -7.41 21.74 0.00
N LEU A 191 -8.18 22.82 -0.13
CA LEU A 191 -8.11 24.00 0.71
C LEU A 191 -9.51 24.43 1.14
N SER A 192 -9.73 24.58 2.45
CA SER A 192 -11.01 25.02 3.03
C SER A 192 -12.20 24.21 2.48
N ASN A 193 -12.09 22.87 2.50
CA ASN A 193 -13.06 21.91 1.94
C ASN A 193 -13.35 22.02 0.44
N HIS A 194 -12.55 22.76 -0.32
CA HIS A 194 -12.65 22.86 -1.78
C HIS A 194 -11.44 22.24 -2.45
N TRP A 195 -11.66 21.59 -3.59
CA TRP A 195 -10.58 21.01 -4.39
C TRP A 195 -10.21 21.92 -5.55
N TYR A 196 -8.91 22.03 -5.78
CA TYR A 196 -8.33 22.81 -6.87
C TYR A 196 -7.40 21.93 -7.68
N LYS A 197 -7.51 21.96 -9.00
CA LYS A 197 -6.54 21.42 -9.95
C LYS A 197 -5.54 22.53 -10.27
N CYS A 198 -4.30 22.34 -9.89
CA CYS A 198 -3.15 23.19 -10.18
C CYS A 198 -2.37 22.57 -11.34
N ASP A 199 -2.47 23.20 -12.50
CA ASP A 199 -1.87 22.79 -13.78
C ASP A 199 -0.99 23.94 -14.27
N ASP A 200 0.29 23.91 -13.87
CA ASP A 200 1.23 25.03 -14.01
C ASP A 200 0.68 26.36 -13.46
N ALA A 201 0.48 27.34 -14.33
CA ALA A 201 -0.07 28.66 -13.99
C ALA A 201 -1.60 28.65 -13.80
N TRP A 202 -2.28 27.56 -14.13
CA TRP A 202 -3.74 27.47 -14.14
C TRP A 202 -4.26 26.76 -12.90
N ILE A 203 -4.93 27.50 -12.03
CA ILE A 203 -5.58 26.98 -10.83
C ILE A 203 -7.08 27.04 -11.04
N THR A 204 -7.73 25.87 -11.03
CA THR A 204 -9.17 25.76 -11.28
C THR A 204 -9.85 24.94 -10.20
N ARG A 205 -11.01 25.40 -9.73
CA ARG A 205 -11.81 24.63 -8.76
C ARG A 205 -12.41 23.40 -9.45
N VAL A 206 -12.34 22.25 -8.79
CA VAL A 206 -12.87 20.97 -9.29
C VAL A 206 -13.72 20.26 -8.24
N ASN A 207 -14.57 19.36 -8.72
CA ASN A 207 -15.38 18.50 -7.85
C ASN A 207 -14.57 17.30 -7.35
N GLU A 208 -14.98 16.77 -6.20
CA GLU A 208 -14.38 15.57 -5.59
C GLU A 208 -14.33 14.37 -6.53
N SER A 209 -15.35 14.18 -7.36
CA SER A 209 -15.40 13.08 -8.35
C SER A 209 -14.26 13.14 -9.36
N ILE A 210 -13.83 14.35 -9.75
CA ILE A 210 -12.69 14.55 -10.66
C ILE A 210 -11.38 14.15 -9.97
N VAL A 211 -11.24 14.48 -8.68
CA VAL A 211 -10.06 14.12 -7.89
C VAL A 211 -9.97 12.61 -7.70
N LEU A 212 -11.07 11.94 -7.35
CA LEU A 212 -11.10 10.49 -7.19
C LEU A 212 -10.82 9.74 -8.49
N ALA A 213 -11.28 10.26 -9.63
CA ALA A 213 -10.99 9.69 -10.95
C ALA A 213 -9.54 9.89 -11.41
N ALA A 214 -8.76 10.73 -10.72
CA ALA A 214 -7.41 11.07 -11.12
C ALA A 214 -6.44 9.88 -10.94
N GLN A 215 -5.46 9.77 -11.83
CA GLN A 215 -4.44 8.72 -11.75
C GLN A 215 -3.31 9.12 -10.78
N GLY A 216 -3.57 8.94 -9.48
CA GLY A 216 -2.64 9.33 -8.41
C GLY A 216 -1.26 8.67 -8.54
N TYR A 217 -0.22 9.50 -8.64
CA TYR A 217 1.19 9.11 -8.59
C TYR A 217 1.75 9.24 -7.18
N MET A 218 1.46 10.36 -6.51
CA MET A 218 1.72 10.56 -5.08
C MET A 218 0.46 11.06 -4.39
N MET A 219 0.22 10.60 -3.17
CA MET A 219 -0.92 11.02 -2.36
C MET A 219 -0.46 11.44 -0.96
N PHE A 220 -0.96 12.59 -0.51
CA PHE A 220 -0.60 13.19 0.76
C PHE A 220 -1.82 13.23 1.67
N TYR A 221 -1.65 12.58 2.81
CA TYR A 221 -2.65 12.40 3.84
C TYR A 221 -2.18 13.09 5.11
N VAL A 222 -3.01 13.94 5.71
CA VAL A 222 -2.71 14.61 6.98
C VAL A 222 -3.54 13.99 8.09
N GLN A 223 -2.99 13.89 9.31
CA GLN A 223 -3.77 13.43 10.45
C GLN A 223 -5.02 14.29 10.63
N LYS A 224 -6.17 13.63 10.78
CA LYS A 224 -7.48 14.26 10.75
C LYS A 224 -7.65 15.32 11.85
N MET A 225 -7.07 15.10 13.03
CA MET A 225 -7.07 16.10 14.11
C MET A 225 -6.38 17.42 13.71
N LEU A 226 -5.32 17.38 12.90
CA LEU A 226 -4.63 18.58 12.43
C LEU A 226 -5.43 19.30 11.35
N TYR A 227 -6.10 18.53 10.48
CA TYR A 227 -6.97 19.09 9.44
C TYR A 227 -8.10 19.94 10.04
N TYR A 228 -8.78 19.41 11.08
CA TYR A 228 -9.84 20.15 11.76
C TYR A 228 -9.34 21.42 12.43
N LYS A 229 -8.22 21.34 13.17
CA LYS A 229 -7.60 22.52 13.81
C LYS A 229 -7.22 23.62 12.81
N ALA A 230 -6.77 23.26 11.61
CA ALA A 230 -6.46 24.23 10.56
C ALA A 230 -7.73 24.84 9.94
N SER A 231 -8.77 24.03 9.75
CA SER A 231 -10.04 24.45 9.15
C SER A 231 -10.87 25.35 10.08
N GLU A 232 -10.89 25.07 11.38
CA GLU A 232 -11.59 25.88 12.38
C GLU A 232 -11.01 27.29 12.52
N LYS A 233 -9.68 27.42 12.47
CA LYS A 233 -9.00 28.73 12.53
C LYS A 233 -9.35 29.64 11.35
N GLN A 234 -9.62 29.07 10.17
CA GLN A 234 -10.01 29.83 8.99
C GLN A 234 -11.49 30.24 9.00
N ALA A 235 -12.37 29.50 9.67
CA ALA A 235 -13.78 29.87 9.81
C ALA A 235 -14.02 30.98 10.86
N ALA A 236 -13.05 31.19 11.75
CA ALA A 236 -13.08 32.21 12.80
C ALA A 236 -12.36 33.53 12.42
N SER A 237 -11.83 33.63 11.19
CA SER A 237 -11.13 34.80 10.65
C SER A 237 -11.94 35.44 9.52
#